data_AF-A0A7V5EWY1-F1
#
_entry.id   AF-A0A7V5EWY1-F1
#
_cell.length_a   1.000
_cell.length_b   1.000
_cell.length_c   1.000
_cell.angle_alpha   90.00
_cell.angle_beta   90.00
_cell.angle_gamma   90.00
#
_symmetry.space_group_name_H-M   'P 1'
#
loop_
_entity.id
_entity.type
_entity.pdbx_description
1 polymer ?
#
loop_
_entity_poly.entity_id
_entity_poly.type
_entity_poly.pdbx_seq_one_letter_code
_entity_poly.pdbx_strand_id
1 'polypeptide(L)'
;MRPTVVSILVGIALVGATPPVGSVEPPACPERYPEARWERLPTSGVEVWASGVPEGLAGRFDREIEEAGATIAAEIGPFAAVVCIVDPTGGFDASRYETPGRRFHAVRDLPAGVVTISDERVGQVGPAVAFALSQIALWQRSEGEGWPEPLAGAIGAWYRSRAEDRVELDHAVAMMANFFETEASIDWARSRQDPVVAWDPEAVARPRLETCSIRGCTPATIGAWVPGDVVDFAVATEGAEVLTDPDPARWGRIEGAWRRALRDELRGSTTDSTGWRGGVLVVAGSLVAALAVAVAGYAAKRRRRRRRPTPPPIPGFFEEVQPTDAAAVDTRGSAAP
;
A
#
# COMPACT_ATOMS: atom_id res chain seq x y z
N MET A 1 -27.73 47.67 37.21
CA MET A 1 -27.00 46.84 36.23
C MET A 1 -25.52 46.93 36.58
N ARG A 2 -24.91 45.85 37.07
CA ARG A 2 -23.48 45.80 37.44
C ARG A 2 -22.75 44.98 36.36
N PRO A 3 -21.62 45.46 35.81
CA PRO A 3 -20.85 44.68 34.85
C PRO A 3 -20.04 43.61 35.59
N THR A 4 -20.24 42.36 35.20
CA THR A 4 -19.44 41.22 35.64
C THR A 4 -18.15 41.21 34.84
N VAL A 5 -17.03 41.48 35.50
CA VAL A 5 -15.68 41.34 34.93
C VAL A 5 -15.36 39.85 34.87
N VAL A 6 -15.31 39.29 33.66
CA VAL A 6 -14.85 37.92 33.40
C VAL A 6 -13.33 37.97 33.29
N SER A 7 -12.64 37.56 34.35
CA SER A 7 -11.19 37.33 34.33
C SER A 7 -10.90 36.03 33.58
N ILE A 8 -10.39 36.16 32.36
CA ILE A 8 -9.82 35.05 31.59
C ILE A 8 -8.41 34.80 32.12
N LEU A 9 -8.27 33.77 32.95
CA LEU A 9 -6.99 33.22 33.39
C LEU A 9 -6.42 32.40 32.22
N VAL A 10 -5.51 32.99 31.45
CA VAL A 10 -4.69 32.27 30.48
C VAL A 10 -3.62 31.52 31.27
N GLY A 11 -3.88 30.24 31.53
CA GLY A 11 -2.87 29.32 32.05
C GLY A 11 -1.87 29.02 30.95
N ILE A 12 -0.68 29.63 31.03
CA ILE A 12 0.48 29.22 30.23
C ILE A 12 0.91 27.87 30.79
N ALA A 13 0.49 26.78 30.14
CA ALA A 13 1.06 25.46 30.39
C ALA A 13 2.48 25.47 29.83
N LEU A 14 3.48 25.71 30.69
CA LEU A 14 4.84 25.28 30.41
C LEU A 14 4.81 23.74 30.37
N VAL A 15 4.64 23.18 29.18
CA VAL A 15 4.96 21.78 28.91
C VAL A 15 6.49 21.71 28.98
N GLY A 16 7.02 21.48 30.18
CA GLY A 16 8.41 21.11 30.35
C GLY A 16 8.60 19.79 29.62
N ALA A 17 9.31 19.81 28.49
CA ALA A 17 9.75 18.60 27.82
C ALA A 17 10.66 17.83 28.79
N THR A 18 10.09 16.83 29.45
CA THR A 18 10.89 15.88 30.22
C THR A 18 11.82 15.19 29.23
N PRO A 19 13.15 15.18 29.45
CA PRO A 19 14.05 14.43 28.59
C PRO A 19 13.61 12.96 28.57
N PRO A 20 13.68 12.29 27.41
CA PRO A 20 13.29 10.89 27.31
C PRO A 20 14.07 10.07 28.34
N VAL A 21 13.34 9.30 29.15
CA VAL A 21 13.92 8.49 30.22
C VAL A 21 14.79 7.41 29.58
N GLY A 22 16.11 7.46 29.84
CA GLY A 22 17.05 6.42 29.41
C GLY A 22 17.75 6.63 28.07
N SER A 23 17.57 7.76 27.39
CA SER A 23 18.31 8.02 26.15
C SER A 23 19.78 8.31 26.43
N VAL A 24 20.66 7.40 26.02
CA VAL A 24 22.09 7.73 25.84
C VAL A 24 22.14 8.84 24.80
N GLU A 25 22.81 9.95 25.13
CA GLU A 25 23.02 11.04 24.19
C GLU A 25 23.73 10.50 22.95
N PRO A 26 23.16 10.65 21.73
CA PRO A 26 23.77 10.14 20.52
C PRO A 26 25.17 10.75 20.33
N PRO A 27 26.19 9.96 19.97
CA PRO A 27 27.52 10.51 19.70
C PRO A 27 27.47 11.40 18.46
N ALA A 28 28.17 12.54 18.52
CA ALA A 28 28.23 13.45 17.39
C ALA A 28 28.98 12.81 16.20
N CYS A 29 28.67 13.22 14.97
CA CYS A 29 29.34 12.70 13.77
C CYS A 29 30.87 12.82 13.79
N PRO A 30 31.48 13.93 14.29
CA PRO A 30 32.94 14.03 14.40
C PRO A 30 33.57 13.05 15.39
N GLU A 31 32.84 12.65 16.43
CA GLU A 31 33.31 11.68 17.42
C GLU A 31 33.28 10.26 16.86
N ARG A 32 32.20 9.96 16.13
CA ARG A 32 31.99 8.64 15.53
C ARG A 32 32.88 8.42 14.31
N TYR A 33 33.13 9.49 13.54
CA TYR A 33 33.83 9.48 12.25
C TYR A 33 34.94 10.54 12.22
N PRO A 34 36.01 10.35 13.03
CA PRO A 34 37.09 11.33 13.17
C PRO A 34 37.94 11.49 11.90
N GLU A 35 37.83 10.57 10.95
CA GLU A 35 38.50 10.63 9.64
C GLU A 35 37.97 11.73 8.72
N ALA A 36 36.72 12.15 8.92
CA ALA A 36 36.04 13.13 8.06
C ALA A 36 36.02 14.53 8.68
N ARG A 37 35.94 15.56 7.82
CA ARG A 37 35.78 16.94 8.27
C ARG A 37 34.31 17.32 8.26
N TRP A 38 33.80 17.65 9.43
CA TRP A 38 32.38 17.92 9.64
C TRP A 38 32.08 19.40 9.81
N GLU A 39 30.95 19.80 9.26
CA GLU A 39 30.28 21.06 9.50
C GLU A 39 28.92 20.77 10.14
N ARG A 40 28.61 21.46 11.24
CA ARG A 40 27.31 21.35 11.89
C ARG A 40 26.30 22.26 11.18
N LEU A 41 25.14 21.71 10.84
CA LEU A 41 24.06 22.46 10.22
C LEU A 41 23.11 23.05 11.29
N PRO A 42 22.45 24.18 11.02
CA PRO A 42 21.65 24.90 11.99
C PRO A 42 20.23 24.31 12.19
N THR A 43 20.12 23.16 12.85
CA THR A 43 18.82 22.55 13.24
C THR A 43 18.46 22.74 14.72
N SER A 44 17.15 22.71 15.02
CA SER A 44 16.62 22.88 16.39
C SER A 44 16.18 21.59 17.12
N GLY A 45 15.93 20.48 16.41
CA GLY A 45 15.37 19.25 16.99
C GLY A 45 16.19 17.96 16.80
N VAL A 46 16.83 17.79 15.64
CA VAL A 46 17.72 16.66 15.32
C VAL A 46 19.07 17.24 14.96
N GLU A 47 20.15 16.79 15.56
CA GLU A 47 21.47 17.35 15.24
C GLU A 47 21.94 16.82 13.88
N VAL A 48 22.30 17.74 12.97
CA VAL A 48 22.74 17.38 11.62
C VAL A 48 24.16 17.86 11.37
N TRP A 49 24.97 16.97 10.82
CA TRP A 49 26.33 17.27 10.39
C TRP A 49 26.51 16.87 8.92
N ALA A 50 27.28 17.65 8.20
CA ALA A 50 27.62 17.41 6.81
C ALA A 50 29.15 17.32 6.63
N SER A 51 29.61 16.42 5.76
CA SER A 51 31.01 16.30 5.35
C SER A 51 31.09 16.24 3.83
N GLY A 52 31.73 17.24 3.21
CA GLY A 52 31.91 17.31 1.76
C GLY A 52 30.67 17.72 0.95
N VAL A 53 29.52 17.93 1.60
CA VAL A 53 28.27 18.32 0.94
C VAL A 53 28.35 19.79 0.48
N PRO A 54 27.98 20.12 -0.77
CA PRO A 54 27.89 21.50 -1.24
C PRO A 54 26.94 22.36 -0.41
N GLU A 55 27.30 23.61 -0.12
CA GLU A 55 26.55 24.54 0.75
C GLU A 55 25.07 24.69 0.35
N GLY A 56 24.78 24.77 -0.96
CA GLY A 56 23.40 24.86 -1.47
C GLY A 56 22.54 23.62 -1.22
N LEU A 57 23.15 22.44 -1.07
CA LEU A 57 22.45 21.20 -0.73
C LEU A 57 22.32 21.03 0.78
N ALA A 58 23.34 21.42 1.56
CA ALA A 58 23.33 21.33 3.01
C ALA A 58 22.10 22.03 3.62
N GLY A 59 21.83 23.28 3.23
CA GLY A 59 20.66 24.02 3.74
C GLY A 59 19.31 23.49 3.26
N ARG A 60 19.28 22.70 2.18
CA ARG A 60 18.06 21.98 1.76
C ARG A 60 17.84 20.76 2.65
N PHE A 61 18.87 19.93 2.83
CA PHE A 61 18.78 18.73 3.66
C PHE A 61 18.44 19.08 5.11
N ASP A 62 19.07 20.12 5.66
CA ASP A 62 18.79 20.64 7.00
C ASP A 62 17.29 20.85 7.24
N ARG A 63 16.63 21.54 6.31
CA ARG A 63 15.18 21.82 6.37
C ARG A 63 14.32 20.57 6.23
N GLU A 64 14.63 19.70 5.26
CA GLU A 64 13.88 18.44 5.04
C GLU A 64 13.97 17.53 6.28
N ILE A 65 15.15 17.48 6.92
CA ILE A 65 15.39 16.68 8.12
C ILE A 65 14.69 17.30 9.35
N GLU A 66 14.74 18.62 9.50
CA GLU A 66 14.03 19.33 10.58
C GLU A 66 12.51 19.11 10.48
N GLU A 67 11.93 19.23 9.28
CA GLU A 67 10.50 19.01 9.04
C GLU A 67 10.09 17.56 9.35
N ALA A 68 10.86 16.58 8.87
CA ALA A 68 10.63 15.17 9.17
C ALA A 68 10.74 14.89 10.68
N GLY A 69 11.80 15.40 11.33
CA GLY A 69 12.04 15.23 12.75
C GLY A 69 10.93 15.83 13.61
N ALA A 70 10.49 17.05 13.28
CA ALA A 70 9.39 17.72 13.99
C ALA A 70 8.06 16.97 13.84
N THR A 71 7.75 16.49 12.64
CA THR A 71 6.54 15.70 12.38
C THR A 71 6.54 14.39 13.18
N ILE A 72 7.64 13.64 13.13
CA ILE A 72 7.82 12.40 13.89
C ILE A 72 7.71 12.66 15.39
N ALA A 73 8.34 13.73 15.90
CA ALA A 73 8.29 14.06 17.31
C ALA A 73 6.88 14.42 17.79
N ALA A 74 6.08 15.07 16.93
CA ALA A 74 4.68 15.41 17.23
C ALA A 74 3.77 14.18 17.25
N GLU A 75 4.02 13.19 16.39
CA GLU A 75 3.14 12.02 16.20
C GLU A 75 3.55 10.79 17.04
N ILE A 76 4.85 10.54 17.24
CA ILE A 76 5.38 9.39 18.00
C ILE A 76 5.84 9.81 19.41
N GLY A 77 6.28 11.05 19.58
CA GLY A 77 6.86 11.59 20.80
C GLY A 77 8.34 11.97 20.65
N PRO A 78 8.91 12.65 21.66
CA PRO A 78 10.28 13.16 21.59
C PRO A 78 11.30 12.01 21.51
N PHE A 79 12.35 12.24 20.71
CA PHE A 79 13.47 11.31 20.53
C PHE A 79 14.77 12.09 20.32
N ALA A 80 15.92 11.44 20.51
CA ALA A 80 17.24 12.01 20.27
C ALA A 80 17.92 11.31 19.08
N ALA A 81 18.38 12.06 18.09
CA ALA A 81 19.09 11.49 16.96
C ALA A 81 20.15 12.45 16.39
N VAL A 82 21.18 11.87 15.78
CA VAL A 82 22.21 12.57 15.02
C VAL A 82 22.20 12.07 13.58
N VAL A 83 22.18 12.99 12.62
CA VAL A 83 22.24 12.68 11.18
C VAL A 83 23.57 13.15 10.60
N CYS A 84 24.30 12.21 10.01
CA CYS A 84 25.59 12.41 9.37
C CYS A 84 25.44 12.30 7.84
N ILE A 85 25.46 13.42 7.14
CA ILE A 85 25.39 13.48 5.68
C ILE A 85 26.81 13.50 5.13
N VAL A 86 27.12 12.59 4.21
CA VAL A 86 28.49 12.44 3.68
C VAL A 86 28.49 12.47 2.16
N ASP A 87 29.41 13.23 1.60
CA ASP A 87 29.93 12.98 0.26
C ASP A 87 31.00 11.88 0.37
N PRO A 88 30.79 10.69 -0.22
CA PRO A 88 31.76 9.59 -0.14
C PRO A 88 33.09 9.92 -0.83
N THR A 89 33.17 10.98 -1.64
CA THR A 89 34.43 11.48 -2.21
C THR A 89 35.18 12.43 -1.27
N GLY A 90 34.52 12.93 -0.22
CA GLY A 90 35.00 13.95 0.70
C GLY A 90 35.86 13.45 1.87
N GLY A 91 36.45 12.27 1.78
CA GLY A 91 37.35 11.72 2.81
C GLY A 91 36.67 10.85 3.89
N PHE A 92 35.36 10.66 3.82
CA PHE A 92 34.66 9.66 4.62
C PHE A 92 35.00 8.25 4.15
N ASP A 93 35.41 7.36 5.06
CA ASP A 93 35.69 5.96 4.73
C ASP A 93 34.39 5.15 4.62
N ALA A 94 33.81 5.17 3.42
CA ALA A 94 32.61 4.40 3.08
C ALA A 94 32.86 2.88 3.11
N SER A 95 34.11 2.42 2.95
CA SER A 95 34.44 1.02 2.70
C SER A 95 34.00 0.08 3.82
N ARG A 96 33.90 0.58 5.07
CA ARG A 96 33.41 -0.18 6.23
C ARG A 96 31.94 -0.61 6.13
N TYR A 97 31.17 0.03 5.26
CA TYR A 97 29.75 -0.27 5.03
C TYR A 97 29.49 -0.87 3.64
N GLU A 98 30.52 -0.91 2.80
CA GLU A 98 30.42 -1.52 1.47
C GLU A 98 30.50 -3.04 1.57
N THR A 99 29.76 -3.71 0.69
CA THR A 99 29.89 -5.15 0.47
C THR A 99 30.21 -5.39 -1.00
N PRO A 100 30.84 -6.52 -1.37
CA PRO A 100 31.20 -6.78 -2.76
C PRO A 100 29.99 -6.59 -3.70
N GLY A 101 30.09 -5.60 -4.61
CA GLY A 101 29.02 -5.25 -5.55
C GLY A 101 27.95 -4.28 -5.05
N ARG A 102 28.07 -3.72 -3.83
CA ARG A 102 27.15 -2.72 -3.26
C ARG A 102 27.93 -1.57 -2.62
N ARG A 103 27.62 -0.35 -3.09
CA ARG A 103 28.16 0.90 -2.53
C ARG A 103 27.45 1.27 -1.24
N PHE A 104 28.09 2.13 -0.46
CA PHE A 104 27.47 2.74 0.71
C PHE A 104 26.38 3.73 0.27
N HIS A 105 25.21 3.63 0.88
CA HIS A 105 24.10 4.54 0.63
C HIS A 105 23.56 5.13 1.94
N ALA A 106 23.11 4.27 2.85
CA ALA A 106 22.68 4.69 4.16
C ALA A 106 22.95 3.60 5.21
N VAL A 107 23.22 4.03 6.43
CA VAL A 107 23.33 3.19 7.63
C VAL A 107 22.58 3.85 8.78
N ARG A 108 21.92 3.04 9.59
CA ARG A 108 21.18 3.44 10.79
C ARG A 108 21.66 2.57 11.92
N ASP A 109 22.01 3.20 13.02
CA ASP A 109 22.39 2.57 14.29
C ASP A 109 21.39 3.03 15.35
N LEU A 110 20.43 2.14 15.68
CA LEU A 110 19.35 2.42 16.61
C LEU A 110 19.86 2.62 18.05
N PRO A 111 20.73 1.75 18.62
CA PRO A 111 21.31 1.99 19.94
C PRO A 111 22.06 3.32 20.06
N ALA A 112 22.78 3.73 19.02
CA ALA A 112 23.50 5.00 19.03
C ALA A 112 22.61 6.21 18.67
N GLY A 113 21.41 6.00 18.13
CA GLY A 113 20.58 7.09 17.60
C GLY A 113 21.23 7.82 16.41
N VAL A 114 22.03 7.12 15.59
CA VAL A 114 22.76 7.73 14.48
C VAL A 114 22.24 7.25 13.13
N VAL A 115 22.02 8.19 12.21
CA VAL A 115 21.78 7.93 10.80
C VAL A 115 22.97 8.48 10.01
N THR A 116 23.57 7.67 9.14
CA THR A 116 24.62 8.11 8.21
C THR A 116 24.13 7.89 6.80
N ILE A 117 24.18 8.92 5.95
CA ILE A 117 23.61 8.88 4.61
C ILE A 117 24.53 9.54 3.59
N SER A 118 24.69 8.88 2.45
CA SER A 118 25.40 9.38 1.28
C SER A 118 24.57 10.40 0.51
N ASP A 119 25.18 11.52 0.13
CA ASP A 119 24.54 12.56 -0.69
C ASP A 119 24.58 12.28 -2.21
N GLU A 120 25.21 11.18 -2.65
CA GLU A 120 25.29 10.77 -4.07
C GLU A 120 23.91 10.80 -4.78
N ARG A 121 22.85 10.59 -4.01
CA ARG A 121 21.45 10.63 -4.45
C ARG A 121 20.69 11.69 -3.68
N VAL A 122 20.98 12.94 -4.00
CA VAL A 122 20.39 14.15 -3.40
C VAL A 122 18.86 14.04 -3.19
N GLY A 123 18.12 13.53 -4.18
CA GLY A 123 16.65 13.40 -4.09
C GLY A 123 16.13 12.32 -3.13
N GLN A 124 17.01 11.56 -2.49
CA GLN A 124 16.65 10.46 -1.58
C GLN A 124 17.09 10.72 -0.13
N VAL A 125 17.82 11.81 0.14
CA VAL A 125 18.32 12.12 1.48
C VAL A 125 17.18 12.36 2.46
N GLY A 126 16.30 13.35 2.20
CA GLY A 126 15.14 13.63 3.06
C GLY A 126 14.26 12.40 3.33
N PRO A 127 13.77 11.70 2.29
CA PRO A 127 12.96 10.49 2.44
C PRO A 127 13.64 9.37 3.25
N ALA A 128 14.91 9.10 2.99
CA ALA A 128 15.65 8.07 3.71
C ALA A 128 15.90 8.44 5.18
N VAL A 129 16.13 9.72 5.46
CA VAL A 129 16.25 10.20 6.83
C VAL A 129 14.91 10.14 7.54
N ALA A 130 13.79 10.53 6.91
CA ALA A 130 12.44 10.39 7.48
C ALA A 130 12.13 8.94 7.86
N PHE A 131 12.46 7.98 6.97
CA PHE A 131 12.42 6.56 7.29
C PHE A 131 13.26 6.27 8.54
N ALA A 132 14.56 6.59 8.53
CA ALA A 132 15.48 6.21 9.59
C ALA A 132 15.17 6.84 10.96
N LEU A 133 14.77 8.12 10.99
CA LEU A 133 14.39 8.83 12.23
C LEU A 133 13.15 8.22 12.88
N SER A 134 12.14 7.83 12.09
CA SER A 134 10.96 7.16 12.65
C SER A 134 11.34 5.86 13.36
N GLN A 135 12.33 5.15 12.83
CA GLN A 135 12.81 3.89 13.39
C GLN A 135 13.55 4.11 14.71
N ILE A 136 14.36 5.17 14.80
CA ILE A 136 15.03 5.59 16.04
C ILE A 136 13.98 6.01 17.08
N ALA A 137 12.97 6.78 16.69
CA ALA A 137 11.90 7.20 17.59
C ALA A 137 11.13 6.00 18.16
N LEU A 138 10.74 5.04 17.32
CA LEU A 138 10.08 3.80 17.76
C LEU A 138 11.00 2.96 18.67
N TRP A 139 12.29 2.85 18.33
CA TRP A 139 13.26 2.12 19.14
C TRP A 139 13.41 2.73 20.55
N GLN A 140 13.60 4.04 20.64
CA GLN A 140 13.72 4.73 21.93
C GLN A 140 12.43 4.67 22.74
N ARG A 141 11.28 4.73 22.07
CA ARG A 141 9.98 4.56 22.72
C ARG A 141 9.80 3.15 23.30
N SER A 142 10.38 2.13 22.67
CA SER A 142 10.42 0.76 23.20
C SER A 142 11.50 0.55 24.27
N GLU A 143 12.10 1.63 24.79
CA GLU A 143 13.20 1.58 25.77
C GLU A 143 14.39 0.73 25.30
N GLY A 144 14.60 0.65 23.97
CA GLY A 144 15.66 -0.12 23.35
C GLY A 144 15.42 -1.63 23.22
N GLU A 145 14.20 -2.12 23.48
CA GLU A 145 13.83 -3.52 23.22
C GLU A 145 13.57 -3.80 21.72
N GLY A 146 13.41 -2.75 20.93
CA GLY A 146 13.13 -2.77 19.51
C GLY A 146 11.65 -2.88 19.19
N TRP A 147 11.23 -2.31 18.07
CA TRP A 147 9.84 -2.32 17.64
C TRP A 147 9.49 -3.59 16.84
N PRO A 148 8.23 -4.08 16.88
CA PRO A 148 7.80 -5.21 16.05
C PRO A 148 7.99 -4.94 14.55
N GLU A 149 8.41 -5.97 13.82
CA GLU A 149 8.52 -5.96 12.36
C GLU A 149 7.51 -6.94 11.75
N PRO A 150 6.89 -6.61 10.61
CA PRO A 150 7.18 -5.50 9.70
C PRO A 150 6.53 -4.15 10.08
N LEU A 151 5.90 -4.03 11.25
CA LEU A 151 5.18 -2.81 11.65
C LEU A 151 6.11 -1.58 11.67
N ALA A 152 7.30 -1.70 12.25
CA ALA A 152 8.25 -0.59 12.26
C ALA A 152 8.58 -0.17 10.84
N GLY A 153 8.98 -1.10 9.97
CA GLY A 153 9.26 -0.83 8.56
C GLY A 153 8.08 -0.18 7.83
N ALA A 154 6.84 -0.58 8.15
CA ALA A 154 5.63 0.02 7.59
C ALA A 154 5.46 1.49 7.96
N ILE A 155 5.63 1.82 9.25
CA ILE A 155 5.57 3.20 9.75
C ILE A 155 6.69 4.03 9.12
N GLY A 156 7.90 3.49 9.03
CA GLY A 156 9.01 4.17 8.37
C GLY A 156 8.75 4.41 6.88
N ALA A 157 8.16 3.44 6.18
CA ALA A 157 7.79 3.59 4.78
C ALA A 157 6.74 4.69 4.60
N TRP A 158 5.76 4.80 5.49
CA TRP A 158 4.76 5.86 5.48
C TRP A 158 5.37 7.27 5.65
N TYR A 159 6.26 7.47 6.62
CA TYR A 159 6.97 8.76 6.78
C TYR A 159 7.81 9.13 5.56
N ARG A 160 8.49 8.14 4.97
CA ARG A 160 9.21 8.34 3.73
C ARG A 160 8.28 8.77 2.59
N SER A 161 7.15 8.09 2.42
CA SER A 161 6.18 8.43 1.37
C SER A 161 5.60 9.82 1.54
N ARG A 162 5.40 10.28 2.77
CA ARG A 162 5.04 11.67 3.06
C ARG A 162 6.16 12.65 2.66
N ALA A 163 7.40 12.35 3.01
CA ALA A 163 8.55 13.18 2.61
C ALA A 163 8.80 13.22 1.08
N GLU A 164 8.30 12.22 0.34
CA GLU A 164 8.35 12.20 -1.14
C GLU A 164 7.10 12.79 -1.81
N ASP A 165 6.08 13.21 -1.04
CA ASP A 165 4.75 13.54 -1.56
C ASP A 165 4.14 12.42 -2.42
N ARG A 166 4.26 11.17 -1.96
CA ARG A 166 3.88 9.94 -2.70
C ARG A 166 2.75 9.13 -2.09
N VAL A 167 2.15 9.58 -0.99
CA VAL A 167 1.08 8.83 -0.29
C VAL A 167 -0.04 8.41 -1.25
N GLU A 168 -0.50 9.32 -2.11
CA GLU A 168 -1.56 9.05 -3.09
C GLU A 168 -1.15 8.03 -4.16
N LEU A 169 0.12 8.08 -4.59
CA LEU A 169 0.67 7.12 -5.54
C LEU A 169 0.78 5.74 -4.91
N ASP A 170 1.21 5.67 -3.65
CA ASP A 170 1.32 4.42 -2.91
C ASP A 170 -0.06 3.81 -2.63
N HIS A 171 -1.07 4.65 -2.35
CA HIS A 171 -2.46 4.25 -2.28
C HIS A 171 -2.96 3.64 -3.61
N ALA A 172 -2.66 4.28 -4.74
CA ALA A 172 -3.01 3.73 -6.06
C ALA A 172 -2.31 2.38 -6.33
N VAL A 173 -1.05 2.24 -5.92
CA VAL A 173 -0.33 0.95 -5.99
C VAL A 173 -0.96 -0.10 -5.08
N ALA A 174 -1.37 0.30 -3.87
CA ALA A 174 -2.07 -0.56 -2.93
C ALA A 174 -3.42 -1.06 -3.46
N MET A 175 -4.19 -0.18 -4.10
CA MET A 175 -5.41 -0.55 -4.81
C MET A 175 -5.13 -1.58 -5.91
N MET A 176 -4.16 -1.33 -6.79
CA MET A 176 -3.80 -2.27 -7.86
C MET A 176 -3.33 -3.63 -7.31
N ALA A 177 -2.55 -3.62 -6.24
CA ALA A 177 -2.07 -4.81 -5.55
C ALA A 177 -3.21 -5.67 -4.97
N ASN A 178 -4.26 -5.03 -4.45
CA ASN A 178 -5.41 -5.69 -3.84
C ASN A 178 -6.55 -5.98 -4.82
N PHE A 179 -6.42 -5.60 -6.09
CA PHE A 179 -7.44 -5.84 -7.11
C PHE A 179 -7.75 -7.34 -7.30
N PHE A 180 -6.72 -8.18 -7.25
CA PHE A 180 -6.90 -9.62 -7.19
C PHE A 180 -6.96 -10.03 -5.72
N GLU A 181 -8.09 -10.62 -5.30
CA GLU A 181 -8.33 -11.03 -3.90
C GLU A 181 -7.15 -11.87 -3.38
N THR A 182 -6.24 -11.24 -2.63
CA THR A 182 -5.15 -11.92 -1.97
C THR A 182 -5.57 -12.13 -0.52
N GLU A 183 -5.76 -13.39 -0.12
CA GLU A 183 -5.94 -13.76 1.30
C GLU A 183 -4.65 -13.60 2.12
N ALA A 184 -3.69 -12.81 1.63
CA ALA A 184 -2.46 -12.54 2.35
C ALA A 184 -2.81 -11.71 3.60
N SER A 185 -2.42 -12.21 4.76
CA SER A 185 -2.38 -11.44 6.01
C SER A 185 -0.93 -11.10 6.33
N ILE A 186 -0.71 -9.93 6.92
CA ILE A 186 0.61 -9.52 7.38
C ILE A 186 0.78 -10.02 8.82
N ASP A 187 1.85 -10.78 9.05
CA ASP A 187 2.28 -11.13 10.40
C ASP A 187 3.02 -9.93 11.03
N TRP A 188 2.27 -9.04 11.69
CA TRP A 188 2.73 -7.74 12.19
C TRP A 188 3.78 -7.77 13.31
N ALA A 189 4.07 -8.95 13.87
CA ALA A 189 5.09 -9.14 14.90
C ALA A 189 5.99 -10.35 14.60
N ARG A 190 6.30 -10.55 13.31
CA ARG A 190 7.16 -11.63 12.83
C ARG A 190 8.57 -11.58 13.44
N SER A 191 9.12 -10.38 13.59
CA SER A 191 10.46 -10.15 14.15
C SER A 191 10.53 -8.82 14.90
N ARG A 192 11.74 -8.40 15.28
CA ARG A 192 12.03 -7.08 15.86
C ARG A 192 12.94 -6.31 14.91
N GLN A 193 12.97 -4.99 15.08
CA GLN A 193 13.91 -4.13 14.37
C GLN A 193 15.35 -4.61 14.55
N ASP A 194 16.10 -4.67 13.45
CA ASP A 194 17.54 -4.88 13.51
C ASP A 194 18.24 -3.61 14.04
N PRO A 195 19.14 -3.73 15.02
CA PRO A 195 19.75 -2.58 15.70
C PRO A 195 20.64 -1.76 14.77
N VAL A 196 21.32 -2.40 13.83
CA VAL A 196 22.16 -1.74 12.82
C VAL A 196 21.79 -2.26 11.44
N VAL A 197 21.44 -1.35 10.53
CA VAL A 197 21.03 -1.70 9.16
C VAL A 197 21.75 -0.80 8.17
N ALA A 198 22.39 -1.40 7.17
CA ALA A 198 22.82 -0.74 5.95
C ALA A 198 21.79 -1.02 4.84
N TRP A 199 21.34 0.01 4.13
CA TRP A 199 20.37 -0.16 3.04
C TRP A 199 20.62 0.83 1.90
N ASP A 200 20.07 0.50 0.73
CA ASP A 200 19.94 1.43 -0.40
C ASP A 200 18.53 2.04 -0.36
N PRO A 201 18.38 3.35 -0.10
CA PRO A 201 17.09 4.03 -0.11
C PRO A 201 16.29 3.80 -1.39
N GLU A 202 16.96 3.71 -2.56
CA GLU A 202 16.26 3.47 -3.82
C GLU A 202 15.77 2.04 -3.97
N ALA A 203 16.50 1.07 -3.39
CA ALA A 203 16.05 -0.32 -3.40
C ALA A 203 14.78 -0.48 -2.56
N VAL A 204 14.51 0.42 -1.63
CA VAL A 204 13.24 0.52 -0.91
C VAL A 204 12.24 1.39 -1.68
N ALA A 205 12.65 2.24 -2.62
CA ALA A 205 11.79 3.20 -3.33
C ALA A 205 11.25 2.71 -4.68
N ARG A 206 11.90 1.73 -5.34
CA ARG A 206 11.49 1.27 -6.67
C ARG A 206 10.91 -0.14 -6.62
N PRO A 207 9.58 -0.32 -6.81
CA PRO A 207 9.09 -1.58 -7.33
C PRO A 207 9.73 -1.75 -8.71
N ARG A 208 10.63 -2.72 -8.89
CA ARG A 208 10.97 -3.16 -10.24
C ARG A 208 9.79 -3.94 -10.79
N LEU A 209 8.78 -3.22 -11.27
CA LEU A 209 7.68 -3.77 -12.07
C LEU A 209 8.24 -4.62 -13.23
N GLU A 210 9.42 -4.27 -13.75
CA GLU A 210 10.12 -4.99 -14.83
C GLU A 210 10.60 -6.41 -14.47
N THR A 211 10.84 -6.74 -13.19
CA THR A 211 11.16 -8.13 -12.78
C THR A 211 9.92 -8.91 -12.36
N CYS A 212 8.78 -8.23 -12.29
CA CYS A 212 7.47 -8.83 -12.04
C CYS A 212 6.87 -9.35 -13.35
N SER A 213 7.52 -10.36 -13.95
CA SER A 213 6.85 -11.16 -14.97
C SER A 213 5.61 -11.79 -14.33
N ILE A 214 4.50 -11.83 -15.07
CA ILE A 214 3.12 -12.21 -14.67
C ILE A 214 3.00 -13.53 -13.86
N ARG A 215 4.06 -14.33 -13.73
CA ARG A 215 4.11 -15.59 -12.95
C ARG A 215 4.98 -15.57 -11.68
N GLY A 216 5.74 -14.50 -11.43
CA GLY A 216 6.74 -14.44 -10.35
C GLY A 216 6.42 -13.48 -9.19
N CYS A 217 5.39 -12.65 -9.32
CA CYS A 217 4.95 -11.78 -8.24
C CYS A 217 4.17 -12.62 -7.23
N THR A 218 4.86 -13.10 -6.19
CA THR A 218 4.12 -13.63 -5.04
C THR A 218 3.44 -12.47 -4.33
N PRO A 219 2.28 -12.68 -3.68
CA PRO A 219 1.68 -11.69 -2.78
C PRO A 219 2.66 -11.17 -1.72
N ALA A 220 3.71 -11.94 -1.38
CA ALA A 220 4.80 -11.49 -0.50
C ALA A 220 5.71 -10.42 -1.13
N THR A 221 5.90 -10.43 -2.45
CA THR A 221 6.70 -9.42 -3.17
C THR A 221 5.92 -8.12 -3.36
N ILE A 222 4.59 -8.18 -3.43
CA ILE A 222 3.70 -7.00 -3.53
C ILE A 222 3.38 -6.47 -2.12
N GLY A 223 3.16 -7.35 -1.15
CA GLY A 223 2.84 -7.01 0.24
C GLY A 223 3.98 -6.36 1.03
N ALA A 224 5.20 -6.31 0.50
CA ALA A 224 6.32 -5.58 1.10
C ALA A 224 6.26 -4.05 0.89
N TRP A 225 5.43 -3.55 -0.04
CA TRP A 225 5.43 -2.14 -0.48
C TRP A 225 4.18 -1.37 -0.10
N VAL A 226 3.10 -2.11 0.17
CA VAL A 226 1.82 -1.60 0.62
C VAL A 226 1.70 -1.26 2.13
N PRO A 227 2.63 -1.66 3.04
CA PRO A 227 2.40 -1.40 4.47
C PRO A 227 2.28 0.09 4.84
N GLY A 228 2.90 1.00 4.06
CA GLY A 228 2.77 2.44 4.29
C GLY A 228 1.34 2.96 4.10
N ASP A 229 0.59 2.43 3.12
CA ASP A 229 -0.82 2.78 2.89
C ASP A 229 -1.75 2.24 3.99
N VAL A 230 -1.42 1.08 4.57
CA VAL A 230 -2.12 0.56 5.77
C VAL A 230 -1.94 1.50 6.95
N VAL A 231 -0.73 2.05 7.13
CA VAL A 231 -0.43 3.01 8.19
C VAL A 231 -1.15 4.34 7.95
N ASP A 232 -1.18 4.81 6.70
CA ASP A 232 -1.95 6.02 6.33
C ASP A 232 -3.43 5.88 6.69
N PHE A 233 -4.03 4.75 6.30
CA PHE A 233 -5.41 4.41 6.68
C PHE A 233 -5.58 4.32 8.20
N ALA A 234 -4.65 3.70 8.92
CA ALA A 234 -4.70 3.59 10.38
C ALA A 234 -4.71 4.97 11.03
N VAL A 235 -3.82 5.88 10.61
CA VAL A 235 -3.73 7.24 11.14
C VAL A 235 -4.99 8.04 10.79
N ALA A 236 -5.51 7.91 9.57
CA ALA A 236 -6.73 8.59 9.15
C ALA A 236 -7.98 8.13 9.94
N THR A 237 -8.02 6.86 10.37
CA THR A 237 -9.19 6.28 11.05
C THR A 237 -9.11 6.31 12.57
N GLU A 238 -7.92 6.13 13.15
CA GLU A 238 -7.70 5.97 14.59
C GLU A 238 -6.89 7.13 15.20
N GLY A 239 -6.33 8.02 14.38
CA GLY A 239 -5.42 9.09 14.78
C GLY A 239 -3.95 8.65 14.90
N ALA A 240 -3.04 9.62 15.03
CA ALA A 240 -1.59 9.37 15.10
C ALA A 240 -1.16 8.49 16.29
N GLU A 241 -1.97 8.45 17.35
CA GLU A 241 -1.72 7.65 18.56
C GLU A 241 -1.51 6.15 18.23
N VAL A 242 -2.12 5.66 17.15
CA VAL A 242 -2.01 4.27 16.69
C VAL A 242 -0.57 3.87 16.30
N LEU A 243 0.25 4.83 15.87
CA LEU A 243 1.66 4.60 15.48
C LEU A 243 2.49 4.07 16.64
N THR A 244 2.01 4.31 17.86
CA THR A 244 2.69 3.92 19.09
C THR A 244 2.13 2.66 19.74
N ASP A 245 1.18 1.99 19.09
CA ASP A 245 0.61 0.73 19.56
C ASP A 245 1.34 -0.46 18.92
N PRO A 246 2.09 -1.27 19.70
CA PRO A 246 2.81 -2.42 19.19
C PRO A 246 1.95 -3.69 19.09
N ASP A 247 0.64 -3.67 19.44
CA ASP A 247 -0.21 -4.87 19.45
C ASP A 247 -0.47 -5.41 18.03
N PRO A 248 0.12 -6.57 17.66
CA PRO A 248 -0.08 -7.15 16.33
C PRO A 248 -1.54 -7.54 16.07
N ALA A 249 -2.32 -7.86 17.11
CA ALA A 249 -3.73 -8.20 16.94
C ALA A 249 -4.56 -6.97 16.56
N ARG A 250 -4.20 -5.77 17.06
CA ARG A 250 -4.81 -4.52 16.62
C ARG A 250 -4.47 -4.21 15.17
N TRP A 251 -3.20 -4.32 14.80
CA TRP A 251 -2.77 -4.09 13.41
C TRP A 251 -3.38 -5.09 12.43
N GLY A 252 -3.56 -6.35 12.81
CA GLY A 252 -4.30 -7.31 12.00
C GLY A 252 -5.78 -6.92 11.77
N ARG A 253 -6.44 -6.30 12.76
CA ARG A 253 -7.81 -5.78 12.58
C ARG A 253 -7.84 -4.57 11.66
N ILE A 254 -6.87 -3.65 11.81
CA ILE A 254 -6.69 -2.48 10.96
C ILE A 254 -6.46 -2.91 9.51
N GLU A 255 -5.53 -3.83 9.27
CA GLU A 255 -5.28 -4.41 7.95
C GLU A 255 -6.57 -4.99 7.34
N GLY A 256 -7.34 -5.75 8.12
CA GLY A 256 -8.61 -6.30 7.66
C GLY A 256 -9.63 -5.22 7.28
N ALA A 257 -9.69 -4.09 8.00
CA ALA A 257 -10.55 -2.96 7.70
C ALA A 257 -10.09 -2.19 6.46
N TRP A 258 -8.79 -1.91 6.37
CA TRP A 258 -8.15 -1.29 5.23
C TRP A 258 -8.37 -2.09 3.93
N ARG A 259 -8.17 -3.42 3.94
CA ARG A 259 -8.46 -4.28 2.77
C ARG A 259 -9.93 -4.28 2.36
N ARG A 260 -10.86 -4.06 3.30
CA ARG A 260 -12.28 -3.88 2.96
C ARG A 260 -12.49 -2.53 2.29
N ALA A 261 -11.94 -1.45 2.86
CA ALA A 261 -12.03 -0.10 2.29
C ALA A 261 -11.50 -0.04 0.84
N LEU A 262 -10.30 -0.60 0.58
CA LEU A 262 -9.74 -0.66 -0.77
C LEU A 262 -10.65 -1.39 -1.77
N ARG A 263 -11.29 -2.49 -1.34
CA ARG A 263 -12.21 -3.25 -2.20
C ARG A 263 -13.49 -2.49 -2.48
N ASP A 264 -14.01 -1.77 -1.49
CA ASP A 264 -15.22 -0.97 -1.63
C ASP A 264 -14.98 0.21 -2.59
N GLU A 265 -13.79 0.82 -2.50
CA GLU A 265 -13.34 1.88 -3.43
C GLU A 265 -13.18 1.36 -4.86
N LEU A 266 -12.50 0.23 -5.05
CA LEU A 266 -12.34 -0.41 -6.37
C LEU A 266 -13.69 -0.80 -7.00
N ARG A 267 -14.68 -1.18 -6.20
CA ARG A 267 -16.02 -1.55 -6.67
C ARG A 267 -16.92 -0.33 -6.93
N GLY A 268 -16.50 0.87 -6.50
CA GLY A 268 -17.30 2.09 -6.62
C GLY A 268 -18.60 2.07 -5.81
N SER A 269 -18.74 1.18 -4.82
CA SER A 269 -19.92 1.13 -3.95
C SER A 269 -19.60 0.46 -2.61
N THR A 270 -20.10 1.04 -1.52
CA THR A 270 -19.99 0.49 -0.15
C THR A 270 -21.04 -0.58 0.18
N THR A 271 -21.93 -0.90 -0.75
CA THR A 271 -22.94 -1.95 -0.59
C THR A 271 -22.38 -3.28 -1.09
N ASP A 272 -22.40 -4.30 -0.23
CA ASP A 272 -22.22 -5.71 -0.62
C ASP A 272 -22.98 -5.95 -1.92
N SER A 273 -22.28 -6.30 -3.01
CA SER A 273 -22.93 -6.51 -4.28
C SER A 273 -23.83 -7.74 -4.17
N THR A 274 -25.12 -7.52 -3.90
CA THR A 274 -26.15 -8.55 -4.03
C THR A 274 -26.31 -9.01 -5.48
N GLY A 275 -25.51 -8.47 -6.41
CA GLY A 275 -25.42 -8.88 -7.80
C GLY A 275 -25.14 -10.37 -7.97
N TRP A 276 -24.37 -11.01 -7.08
CA TRP A 276 -24.20 -12.47 -7.13
C TRP A 276 -25.51 -13.21 -6.82
N ARG A 277 -26.35 -12.68 -5.90
CA ARG A 277 -27.69 -13.24 -5.61
C ARG A 277 -28.62 -13.07 -6.82
N GLY A 278 -28.55 -11.93 -7.50
CA GLY A 278 -29.26 -11.69 -8.76
C GLY A 278 -28.80 -12.65 -9.87
N GLY A 279 -27.48 -12.84 -10.03
CA GLY A 279 -26.91 -13.79 -10.98
C GLY A 279 -27.31 -15.24 -10.70
N VAL A 280 -27.26 -15.67 -9.44
CA VAL A 280 -27.73 -17.00 -9.01
C VAL A 280 -29.22 -17.19 -9.31
N LEU A 281 -30.07 -16.18 -9.07
CA LEU A 281 -31.50 -16.24 -9.40
C LEU A 281 -31.76 -16.36 -10.90
N VAL A 282 -31.00 -15.64 -11.74
CA VAL A 282 -31.12 -15.73 -13.21
C VAL A 282 -30.67 -17.12 -13.70
N VAL A 283 -29.57 -17.66 -13.17
CA VAL A 283 -29.09 -19.01 -13.52
C VAL A 283 -30.08 -20.08 -13.06
N ALA A 284 -30.58 -19.98 -11.83
CA ALA A 284 -31.59 -20.90 -11.32
C ALA A 284 -32.89 -20.83 -12.14
N GLY A 285 -33.36 -19.63 -12.48
CA GLY A 285 -34.56 -19.42 -13.29
C GLY A 285 -34.43 -19.98 -14.70
N SER A 286 -33.28 -19.80 -15.35
CA SER A 286 -33.00 -20.34 -16.68
C SER A 286 -32.89 -21.87 -16.68
N LEU A 287 -32.30 -22.48 -15.64
CA LEU A 287 -32.31 -23.93 -15.45
C LEU A 287 -33.72 -24.50 -15.28
N VAL A 288 -34.56 -23.85 -14.48
CA VAL A 288 -35.97 -24.26 -14.29
C VAL A 288 -36.76 -24.14 -15.59
N ALA A 289 -36.57 -23.05 -16.35
CA ALA A 289 -37.22 -22.87 -17.65
C ALA A 289 -36.78 -23.94 -18.66
N ALA A 290 -35.48 -24.23 -18.74
CA ALA A 290 -34.93 -25.28 -19.60
C ALA A 290 -35.50 -26.66 -19.23
N LEU A 291 -35.59 -26.97 -17.93
CA LEU A 291 -36.17 -28.22 -17.44
C LEU A 291 -37.66 -28.32 -17.80
N ALA A 292 -38.43 -27.25 -17.65
CA ALA A 292 -39.84 -27.21 -18.00
C ALA A 292 -40.07 -27.48 -19.50
N VAL A 293 -39.25 -26.87 -20.36
CA VAL A 293 -39.29 -27.12 -21.82
C VAL A 293 -38.93 -28.57 -22.14
N ALA A 294 -37.91 -29.12 -21.51
CA ALA A 294 -37.50 -30.52 -21.71
C ALA A 294 -38.61 -31.50 -21.30
N VAL A 295 -39.25 -31.27 -20.14
CA VAL A 295 -40.36 -32.09 -19.62
C VAL A 295 -41.59 -31.97 -20.54
N ALA A 296 -41.94 -30.76 -20.96
CA ALA A 296 -43.05 -30.53 -21.90
C ALA A 296 -42.81 -31.22 -23.25
N GLY A 297 -41.59 -31.11 -23.79
CA GLY A 297 -41.16 -31.79 -25.01
C GLY A 297 -41.22 -33.32 -24.88
N TYR A 298 -40.77 -33.86 -23.73
CA TYR A 298 -40.84 -35.28 -23.44
C TYR A 298 -42.30 -35.78 -23.33
N ALA A 299 -43.16 -35.03 -22.64
CA ALA A 299 -44.58 -35.33 -22.51
C ALA A 299 -45.30 -35.28 -23.87
N ALA A 300 -45.00 -34.29 -24.70
CA ALA A 300 -45.53 -34.17 -26.05
C ALA A 300 -45.09 -35.35 -26.94
N LYS A 301 -43.82 -35.75 -26.86
CA LYS A 301 -43.29 -36.93 -27.57
C LYS A 301 -43.95 -38.22 -27.11
N ARG A 302 -44.19 -38.39 -25.80
CA ARG A 302 -44.89 -39.55 -25.24
C ARG A 302 -46.36 -39.60 -25.67
N ARG A 303 -47.05 -38.45 -25.76
CA ARG A 303 -48.42 -38.36 -26.30
C ARG A 303 -48.47 -38.72 -27.79
N ARG A 304 -47.50 -38.29 -28.59
CA ARG A 304 -47.42 -38.67 -30.02
C ARG A 304 -47.21 -40.16 -30.23
N ARG A 305 -46.39 -40.82 -29.39
CA ARG A 305 -46.21 -42.29 -29.42
C ARG A 305 -47.45 -43.09 -29.00
N ARG A 306 -48.45 -42.45 -28.37
CA ARG A 306 -49.74 -43.07 -28.02
C ARG A 306 -50.84 -42.82 -29.05
N ARG A 307 -50.58 -42.13 -30.17
CA ARG A 307 -51.55 -42.04 -31.27
C ARG A 307 -51.78 -43.45 -31.81
N ARG A 308 -53.05 -43.89 -31.81
CA ARG A 308 -53.46 -45.16 -32.42
C ARG A 308 -53.01 -45.18 -33.88
N PRO A 309 -52.57 -46.34 -34.41
CA PRO A 309 -52.23 -46.48 -35.82
C PRO A 309 -53.38 -45.96 -36.67
N THR A 310 -53.05 -45.08 -37.62
CA THR A 310 -54.00 -44.56 -38.60
C THR A 310 -54.67 -45.76 -39.29
N PRO A 311 -56.00 -45.84 -39.35
CA PRO A 311 -56.68 -46.94 -40.06
C PRO A 311 -56.21 -46.95 -41.53
N PRO A 312 -56.09 -48.14 -42.15
CA PRO A 312 -55.61 -48.25 -43.51
C PRO A 312 -56.50 -47.44 -44.47
N PRO A 313 -55.92 -46.86 -45.53
CA PRO A 313 -56.65 -46.05 -46.49
C PRO A 313 -57.79 -46.87 -47.11
N ILE A 314 -58.96 -46.24 -47.22
CA ILE A 314 -60.15 -46.82 -47.86
C ILE A 314 -59.85 -46.99 -49.36
N PRO A 315 -59.95 -48.21 -49.94
CA PRO A 315 -59.76 -48.41 -51.37
C PRO A 315 -60.82 -47.62 -52.15
N GLY A 316 -60.39 -46.78 -53.10
CA GLY A 316 -61.27 -46.10 -54.06
C GLY A 316 -61.48 -44.59 -53.91
N PHE A 317 -60.83 -43.89 -52.96
CA PHE A 317 -61.03 -42.43 -52.78
C PHE A 317 -60.11 -41.52 -53.61
N PHE A 318 -59.21 -42.10 -54.40
CA PHE A 318 -58.31 -41.37 -55.30
C PHE A 318 -58.25 -42.03 -56.68
N GLU A 319 -59.41 -42.24 -57.29
CA GLU A 319 -59.50 -42.29 -58.75
C GLU A 319 -59.61 -40.85 -59.26
N GLU A 320 -58.47 -40.37 -59.74
CA GLU A 320 -58.26 -39.53 -60.92
C GLU A 320 -59.26 -38.40 -61.24
N VAL A 321 -58.81 -37.15 -61.06
CA VAL A 321 -59.13 -36.08 -62.01
C VAL A 321 -57.80 -35.42 -62.37
N GLN A 322 -57.26 -35.72 -63.55
CA GLN A 322 -56.30 -34.84 -64.22
C GLN A 322 -57.05 -33.61 -64.74
N PRO A 323 -56.60 -32.39 -64.43
CA PRO A 323 -56.82 -31.25 -65.30
C PRO A 323 -55.54 -30.95 -66.07
N THR A 324 -55.66 -31.19 -67.36
CA THR A 324 -54.88 -30.61 -68.46
C THR A 324 -54.72 -29.09 -68.34
N ASP A 325 -53.54 -28.64 -68.76
CA ASP A 325 -53.22 -27.37 -69.43
C ASP A 325 -53.85 -26.05 -68.94
N ALA A 326 -53.02 -25.18 -68.37
CA ALA A 326 -53.05 -23.75 -68.68
C ALA A 326 -51.71 -23.05 -68.33
N ALA A 327 -50.93 -22.86 -69.38
CA ALA A 327 -50.10 -21.69 -69.72
C ALA A 327 -49.61 -20.71 -68.62
N ALA A 328 -48.28 -20.66 -68.53
CA ALA A 328 -47.43 -19.47 -68.70
C ALA A 328 -47.98 -18.09 -68.30
N VAL A 329 -47.36 -17.48 -67.27
CA VAL A 329 -47.00 -16.06 -67.29
C VAL A 329 -45.61 -15.87 -66.67
N ASP A 330 -44.69 -15.50 -67.55
CA ASP A 330 -43.39 -14.88 -67.33
C ASP A 330 -43.57 -13.49 -66.71
N THR A 331 -42.78 -13.13 -65.71
CA THR A 331 -42.33 -11.74 -65.54
C THR A 331 -41.07 -11.68 -64.68
N ARG A 332 -39.96 -11.44 -65.39
CA ARG A 332 -38.68 -10.94 -64.91
C ARG A 332 -38.80 -9.74 -63.97
N GLY A 333 -37.82 -9.62 -63.07
CA GLY A 333 -37.01 -8.41 -63.05
C GLY A 333 -36.75 -7.79 -61.69
N SER A 334 -35.49 -7.86 -61.27
CA SER A 334 -34.62 -6.69 -61.04
C SER A 334 -33.84 -6.77 -59.74
N ALA A 335 -32.55 -6.52 -59.88
CA ALA A 335 -31.55 -6.50 -58.84
C ALA A 335 -31.32 -5.07 -58.31
N ALA A 336 -30.76 -5.03 -57.10
CA ALA A 336 -29.78 -4.06 -56.60
C ALA A 336 -30.28 -2.63 -56.31
N PRO A 337 -29.55 -1.78 -55.56
CA PRO A 337 -28.14 -1.89 -55.10
C PRO A 337 -27.91 -2.72 -53.83
#